data_AF-A0AAU9XL42-F1
#
_entry.id   AF-A0AAU9XL42-F1
#
_cell.length_a   1.000
_cell.length_b   1.000
_cell.length_c   1.000
_cell.angle_alpha   90.00
_cell.angle_beta   90.00
_cell.angle_gamma   90.00
#
_symmetry.space_group_name_H-M   'P 1'
#
loop_
_entity.id
_entity.type
_entity.pdbx_description
1 polymer ?
#
loop_
_entity_poly.entity_id
_entity_poly.type
_entity_poly.pdbx_seq_one_letter_code
_entity_poly.pdbx_strand_id
1 'polypeptide(L)'
;MPWTYLLLHFLASFTPFVTAGAQCKTEFSIPGMALDGFVFKIISVTAPHQCDVRCEREIRCQSFNYVIGEKICELNNRTKEARPLNFRADPARFYMRRFVGRVPLGSIPELPAISCREIEASEGKYNISNKHWLDSSYTGQAELVDCSDTVKGEC
;
A
#
# COMPACT_ATOMS: atom_id res chain seq x y z
N MET A 1 51.88 -12.35 -51.95
CA MET A 1 52.21 -12.59 -50.52
C MET A 1 51.99 -11.27 -49.79
N PRO A 2 51.39 -11.26 -48.59
CA PRO A 2 49.95 -11.51 -48.40
C PRO A 2 49.31 -10.41 -47.54
N TRP A 3 48.06 -9.98 -47.78
CA TRP A 3 47.24 -9.51 -46.66
C TRP A 3 45.74 -9.62 -46.92
N THR A 4 45.18 -10.70 -46.36
CA THR A 4 43.85 -10.90 -45.78
C THR A 4 42.58 -10.47 -46.53
N TYR A 5 41.85 -11.50 -46.92
CA TYR A 5 40.40 -11.54 -47.08
C TYR A 5 39.67 -10.83 -45.93
N LEU A 6 38.89 -9.80 -46.25
CA LEU A 6 37.92 -9.21 -45.34
C LEU A 6 36.62 -10.02 -45.44
N LEU A 7 36.55 -11.12 -44.69
CA LEU A 7 35.33 -11.90 -44.50
C LEU A 7 34.36 -11.09 -43.62
N LEU A 8 33.31 -10.54 -44.22
CA LEU A 8 32.19 -9.92 -43.51
C LEU A 8 31.41 -11.01 -42.75
N HIS A 9 31.77 -11.26 -41.50
CA HIS A 9 30.97 -12.06 -40.59
C HIS A 9 29.82 -11.21 -40.03
N PHE A 10 28.63 -11.31 -40.65
CA PHE A 10 27.39 -10.89 -40.03
C PHE A 10 27.08 -11.84 -38.85
N LEU A 11 27.62 -11.53 -37.67
CA LEU A 11 27.16 -12.14 -36.42
C LEU A 11 25.80 -11.51 -36.08
N ALA A 12 24.73 -12.11 -36.60
CA ALA A 12 23.39 -11.86 -36.10
C ALA A 12 23.34 -12.30 -34.63
N SER A 13 23.52 -11.34 -33.74
CA SER A 13 23.38 -11.52 -32.31
C SER A 13 21.89 -11.71 -32.03
N PHE A 14 21.46 -12.97 -31.96
CA PHE A 14 20.18 -13.33 -31.37
C PHE A 14 20.27 -13.06 -29.86
N THR A 15 20.09 -11.80 -29.46
CA THR A 15 19.80 -11.49 -28.06
C THR A 15 18.39 -12.01 -27.79
N PRO A 16 18.20 -13.01 -26.91
CA PRO A 16 16.86 -13.35 -26.48
C PRO A 16 16.24 -12.10 -25.86
N PHE A 17 15.06 -11.71 -26.37
CA PHE A 17 14.22 -10.71 -25.72
C PHE A 17 13.86 -11.26 -24.35
N VAL A 18 14.60 -10.83 -23.33
CA VAL A 18 14.18 -11.01 -21.94
C VAL A 18 13.01 -10.07 -21.76
N THR A 19 11.80 -10.57 -21.94
CA THR A 19 10.62 -9.90 -21.41
C THR A 19 10.76 -9.93 -19.90
N ALA A 20 11.16 -8.79 -19.34
CA ALA A 20 11.01 -8.53 -17.92
C ALA A 20 9.50 -8.49 -17.62
N GLY A 21 8.89 -9.66 -17.48
CA GLY A 21 7.66 -9.87 -16.75
C GLY A 21 7.95 -9.64 -15.27
N ALA A 22 8.47 -8.47 -14.93
CA ALA A 22 8.46 -7.99 -13.58
C ALA A 22 6.99 -8.05 -13.15
N GLN A 23 6.74 -8.78 -12.08
CA GLN A 23 5.49 -8.73 -11.33
C GLN A 23 5.25 -7.28 -10.94
N CYS A 24 4.68 -6.49 -11.84
CA CYS A 24 4.24 -5.16 -11.53
C CYS A 24 3.06 -5.41 -10.59
N LYS A 25 3.23 -5.17 -9.28
CA LYS A 25 2.10 -5.04 -8.37
C LYS A 25 1.32 -3.83 -8.88
N THR A 26 0.44 -4.08 -9.83
CA THR A 26 -0.40 -3.04 -10.42
C THR A 26 -1.21 -2.45 -9.29
N GLU A 27 -1.25 -1.13 -9.24
CA GLU A 27 -2.08 -0.40 -8.30
C GLU A 27 -3.54 -0.65 -8.69
N PHE A 28 -4.12 -1.74 -8.18
CA PHE A 28 -5.49 -2.09 -8.48
C PHE A 28 -6.39 -1.15 -7.69
N SER A 29 -6.73 -0.02 -8.30
CA SER A 29 -7.94 0.71 -7.93
C SER A 29 -9.10 -0.29 -7.95
N ILE A 30 -9.93 -0.25 -6.92
CA ILE A 30 -11.06 -1.16 -6.74
C ILE A 30 -12.32 -0.32 -6.95
N PRO A 31 -12.89 -0.32 -8.16
CA PRO A 31 -14.09 0.45 -8.46
C PRO A 31 -15.29 -0.10 -7.68
N GLY A 32 -16.22 0.79 -7.33
CA GLY A 32 -17.45 0.42 -6.65
C GLY A 32 -17.26 -0.02 -5.21
N MET A 33 -16.11 0.31 -4.61
CA MET A 33 -15.77 -0.05 -3.23
C MET A 33 -15.17 1.14 -2.50
N ALA A 34 -15.42 1.22 -1.20
CA ALA A 34 -14.86 2.24 -0.32
C ALA A 34 -14.57 1.66 1.07
N LEU A 35 -13.58 2.24 1.75
CA LEU A 35 -13.31 1.99 3.15
C LEU A 35 -14.05 3.02 4.01
N ASP A 36 -14.97 2.55 4.86
CA ASP A 36 -15.83 3.39 5.69
C ASP A 36 -15.30 3.54 7.13
N GLY A 37 -15.50 4.70 7.74
CA GLY A 37 -15.14 4.98 9.15
C GLY A 37 -13.67 5.25 9.44
N PHE A 38 -12.79 5.29 8.43
CA PHE A 38 -11.34 5.51 8.60
C PHE A 38 -10.81 6.74 7.86
N VAL A 39 -11.72 7.56 7.32
CA VAL A 39 -11.39 8.82 6.65
C VAL A 39 -10.95 9.83 7.71
N PHE A 40 -9.71 10.32 7.62
CA PHE A 40 -9.18 11.35 8.51
C PHE A 40 -9.01 12.71 7.83
N LYS A 41 -9.09 12.75 6.50
CA LYS A 41 -8.94 13.99 5.72
C LYS A 41 -9.70 13.91 4.40
N ILE A 42 -10.40 14.98 4.06
CA ILE A 42 -11.15 15.13 2.81
C ILE A 42 -10.53 16.25 1.99
N ILE A 43 -10.28 16.02 0.71
CA ILE A 43 -9.58 16.96 -0.17
C ILE A 43 -10.27 17.02 -1.53
N SER A 44 -10.65 18.21 -1.99
CA SER A 44 -11.10 18.41 -3.37
C SER A 44 -9.90 18.42 -4.33
N VAL A 45 -10.05 17.72 -5.45
CA VAL A 45 -9.03 17.61 -6.50
C VAL A 45 -9.66 17.78 -7.88
N THR A 46 -8.83 17.98 -8.90
CA THR A 46 -9.33 18.06 -10.30
C THR A 46 -9.22 16.74 -11.06
N ALA A 47 -8.41 15.79 -10.56
CA ALA A 47 -8.21 14.47 -11.15
C ALA A 47 -7.80 13.43 -10.08
N PRO A 48 -8.05 12.13 -10.30
CA PRO A 48 -7.83 11.11 -9.27
C PRO A 48 -6.36 10.93 -8.85
N HIS A 49 -5.40 11.05 -9.79
CA HIS A 49 -3.96 10.91 -9.48
C HIS A 49 -3.45 11.92 -8.44
N GLN A 50 -4.17 13.02 -8.22
CA GLN A 50 -3.81 13.96 -7.17
C GLN A 50 -4.03 13.36 -5.78
N CYS A 51 -4.95 12.41 -5.62
CA CYS A 51 -5.14 11.72 -4.35
C CYS A 51 -3.89 10.97 -3.92
N ASP A 52 -3.16 10.35 -4.86
CA ASP A 52 -1.88 9.69 -4.59
C ASP A 52 -0.88 10.69 -4.01
N VAL A 53 -0.66 11.81 -4.71
CA VAL A 53 0.27 12.87 -4.27
C VAL A 53 -0.13 13.46 -2.92
N ARG A 54 -1.44 13.65 -2.66
CA ARG A 54 -1.91 14.16 -1.37
C ARG A 54 -1.75 13.12 -0.25
N CYS A 55 -2.05 11.86 -0.52
CA CYS A 55 -1.86 10.76 0.42
C CYS A 55 -0.39 10.57 0.75
N GLU A 56 0.51 10.68 -0.23
CA GLU A 56 1.95 10.55 -0.03
C GLU A 56 2.53 11.57 0.95
N ARG A 57 1.99 12.80 0.92
CA ARG A 57 2.39 13.90 1.81
C ARG A 57 1.89 13.74 3.25
N GLU A 58 0.93 12.85 3.47
CA GLU A 58 0.37 12.58 4.79
C GLU A 58 0.98 11.29 5.34
N ILE A 59 1.78 11.39 6.41
CA ILE A 59 2.48 10.23 6.98
C ILE A 59 1.52 9.13 7.45
N ARG A 60 0.31 9.51 7.88
CA ARG A 60 -0.74 8.62 8.37
C ARG A 60 -1.55 7.97 7.24
N CYS A 61 -1.43 8.44 6.00
CA CYS A 61 -2.26 7.94 4.91
C CYS A 61 -1.81 6.55 4.47
N GLN A 62 -2.76 5.61 4.50
CA GLN A 62 -2.58 4.20 4.17
C GLN A 62 -3.33 3.79 2.91
N SER A 63 -4.45 4.46 2.64
CA SER A 63 -5.29 4.29 1.45
C SER A 63 -6.14 5.53 1.25
N PHE A 64 -6.93 5.59 0.18
CA PHE A 64 -7.95 6.60 0.00
C PHE A 64 -9.15 6.04 -0.77
N ASN A 65 -10.30 6.68 -0.59
CA ASN A 65 -11.42 6.54 -1.51
C ASN A 65 -11.45 7.79 -2.41
N TYR A 66 -11.77 7.62 -3.68
CA TYR A 66 -12.05 8.72 -4.59
C TYR A 66 -13.53 8.76 -4.92
N VAL A 67 -14.19 9.86 -4.61
CA VAL A 67 -15.60 10.09 -4.94
C VAL A 67 -15.67 10.68 -6.35
N ILE A 68 -16.26 9.93 -7.28
CA ILE A 68 -16.09 10.17 -8.72
C ILE A 68 -16.79 11.44 -9.17
N GLY A 69 -18.04 11.65 -8.74
CA GLY A 69 -18.86 12.78 -9.15
C GLY A 69 -18.35 14.12 -8.61
N GLU A 70 -17.93 14.10 -7.34
CA GLU A 70 -17.53 15.26 -6.57
C GLU A 70 -16.04 15.58 -6.72
N LYS A 71 -15.25 14.64 -7.25
CA LYS A 71 -13.79 14.74 -7.40
C LYS A 71 -13.11 15.01 -6.05
N ILE A 72 -13.44 14.19 -5.07
CA ILE A 72 -12.96 14.30 -3.70
C ILE A 72 -12.11 13.07 -3.35
N CYS A 73 -10.97 13.31 -2.70
CA CYS A 73 -10.17 12.28 -2.04
C CYS A 73 -10.58 12.20 -0.57
N GLU A 74 -11.01 11.03 -0.13
CA GLU A 74 -11.20 10.67 1.27
C GLU A 74 -9.97 9.87 1.71
N LEU A 75 -8.98 10.54 2.34
CA LEU A 75 -7.76 9.88 2.80
C LEU A 75 -8.04 9.05 4.05
N ASN A 76 -7.62 7.78 4.00
CA ASN A 76 -7.82 6.80 5.05
C ASN A 76 -6.53 6.50 5.79
N ASN A 77 -6.62 6.34 7.11
CA ASN A 77 -5.47 5.97 7.94
C ASN A 77 -5.31 4.44 8.11
N ARG A 78 -6.17 3.64 7.45
CA ARG A 78 -6.14 2.16 7.43
C ARG A 78 -6.24 1.65 5.99
N THR A 79 -5.99 0.36 5.82
CA THR A 79 -6.18 -0.38 4.56
C THR A 79 -7.39 -1.29 4.67
N LYS A 80 -7.90 -1.78 3.53
CA LYS A 80 -8.95 -2.81 3.50
C LYS A 80 -8.54 -4.11 4.20
N GLU A 81 -7.24 -4.45 4.19
CA GLU A 81 -6.73 -5.65 4.86
C GLU A 81 -6.74 -5.49 6.38
N ALA A 82 -6.42 -4.29 6.88
CA ALA A 82 -6.54 -3.97 8.30
C ALA A 82 -8.01 -4.00 8.78
N ARG A 83 -8.95 -3.60 7.91
CA ARG A 83 -10.36 -3.36 8.26
C ARG A 83 -11.34 -3.95 7.25
N PRO A 84 -11.36 -5.28 7.07
CA PRO A 84 -12.15 -5.91 6.02
C PRO A 84 -13.66 -5.71 6.18
N LEU A 85 -14.17 -5.61 7.41
CA LEU A 85 -15.61 -5.41 7.69
C LEU A 85 -16.12 -4.02 7.30
N ASN A 86 -15.20 -3.06 7.13
CA ASN A 86 -15.50 -1.68 6.75
C ASN A 86 -15.28 -1.44 5.26
N PHE A 87 -14.76 -2.43 4.53
CA PHE A 87 -14.57 -2.35 3.10
C PHE A 87 -15.85 -2.78 2.38
N ARG A 88 -16.63 -1.80 1.92
CA ARG A 88 -18.02 -1.99 1.49
C ARG A 88 -18.22 -1.56 0.04
N ALA A 89 -19.25 -2.12 -0.58
CA ALA A 89 -19.69 -1.70 -1.91
C ALA A 89 -20.21 -0.26 -1.85
N ASP A 90 -19.70 0.58 -2.75
CA ASP A 90 -20.12 1.96 -2.95
C ASP A 90 -19.87 2.35 -4.42
N PRO A 91 -20.91 2.32 -5.28
CA PRO A 91 -20.78 2.63 -6.70
C PRO A 91 -20.31 4.06 -7.02
N ALA A 92 -20.42 5.00 -6.09
CA ALA A 92 -19.99 6.39 -6.30
C ALA A 92 -18.47 6.57 -6.12
N ARG A 93 -17.78 5.55 -5.62
CA ARG A 93 -16.37 5.60 -5.22
C ARG A 93 -15.53 4.54 -5.92
N PHE A 94 -14.21 4.77 -5.91
CA PHE A 94 -13.24 3.68 -6.00
C PHE A 94 -12.25 3.78 -4.83
N TYR A 95 -11.76 2.64 -4.39
CA TYR A 95 -10.75 2.53 -3.34
C TYR A 95 -9.36 2.32 -3.94
N MET A 96 -8.34 2.90 -3.31
CA MET A 96 -6.95 2.68 -3.68
C MET A 96 -6.06 2.61 -2.44
N ARG A 97 -5.22 1.56 -2.34
CA ARG A 97 -4.19 1.45 -1.29
C ARG A 97 -3.00 2.32 -1.67
N ARG A 98 -2.36 2.97 -0.69
CA ARG A 98 -1.10 3.67 -0.91
C ARG A 98 0.03 2.66 -1.14
N PHE A 99 0.72 2.75 -2.26
CA PHE A 99 1.85 1.86 -2.58
C PHE A 99 3.18 2.49 -2.23
N VAL A 100 3.41 3.74 -2.65
CA VAL A 100 4.69 4.44 -2.48
C VAL A 100 4.78 5.08 -1.09
N GLY A 101 5.88 4.82 -0.39
CA GLY A 101 6.21 5.47 0.88
C GLY A 101 5.21 5.23 2.02
N ARG A 102 4.37 4.19 1.92
CA ARG A 102 3.42 3.86 2.98
C ARG A 102 4.16 3.40 4.24
N VAL A 103 3.95 4.10 5.34
CA VAL A 103 4.46 3.72 6.65
C VAL A 103 3.72 2.47 7.15
N PRO A 104 4.41 1.41 7.62
CA PRO A 104 3.74 0.24 8.18
C PRO A 104 2.83 0.61 9.36
N LEU A 105 1.65 -0.01 9.44
CA LEU A 105 0.72 0.23 10.53
C LEU A 105 1.37 -0.12 11.88
N GLY A 106 1.29 0.78 12.86
CA GLY A 106 1.87 0.58 14.19
C GLY A 106 3.39 0.79 14.28
N SER A 107 4.07 1.26 13.23
CA SER A 107 5.51 1.54 13.31
C SER A 107 5.85 2.93 13.87
N ILE A 108 4.87 3.84 13.96
CA ILE A 108 5.02 5.20 14.51
C ILE A 108 3.83 5.53 15.43
N PRO A 109 4.00 6.39 16.44
CA PRO A 109 2.93 6.73 17.40
C PRO A 109 1.78 7.51 16.76
N GLU A 110 1.98 8.21 15.65
CA GLU A 110 0.93 8.94 14.92
C GLU A 110 0.02 8.01 14.10
N LEU A 111 0.45 6.76 13.90
CA LEU A 111 -0.27 5.73 13.18
C LEU A 111 -0.33 4.43 14.01
N PRO A 112 -0.96 4.47 15.20
CA PRO A 112 -1.07 3.29 16.02
C PRO A 112 -2.08 2.32 15.41
N ALA A 113 -1.86 1.02 15.65
CA ALA A 113 -2.86 -0.01 15.40
C ALA A 113 -3.74 -0.20 16.65
N ILE A 114 -4.81 -0.98 16.56
CA ILE A 114 -5.64 -1.34 17.71
C ILE A 114 -5.24 -2.69 18.33
N SER A 115 -4.48 -3.49 17.59
CA SER A 115 -4.04 -4.82 18.01
C SER A 115 -2.92 -5.35 17.11
N CYS A 116 -2.12 -6.28 17.63
CA CYS A 116 -1.14 -7.03 16.84
C CYS A 116 -1.80 -7.75 15.64
N ARG A 117 -3.03 -8.26 15.82
CA ARG A 117 -3.78 -8.93 14.75
C ARG A 117 -4.13 -7.99 13.58
N GLU A 118 -4.42 -6.72 13.86
CA GLU A 118 -4.65 -5.73 12.80
C GLU A 118 -3.37 -5.48 12.00
N ILE A 119 -2.23 -5.40 12.68
CA ILE A 119 -0.92 -5.22 12.05
C ILE A 119 -0.62 -6.42 11.16
N GLU A 120 -0.78 -7.64 11.67
CA GLU A 120 -0.56 -8.86 10.88
C GLU A 120 -1.48 -8.91 9.65
N ALA A 121 -2.75 -8.51 9.79
CA ALA A 121 -3.67 -8.45 8.65
C ALA A 121 -3.24 -7.40 7.61
N SER A 122 -2.75 -6.23 8.04
CA SER A 122 -2.34 -5.12 7.16
C SER A 122 -1.00 -5.33 6.46
N GLU A 123 -0.02 -5.82 7.21
CA GLU A 123 1.41 -5.88 6.86
C GLU A 123 1.87 -7.29 6.49
N GLY A 124 1.14 -8.32 6.91
CA GLY A 124 1.53 -9.72 6.78
C GLY A 124 2.67 -10.09 7.73
N LYS A 125 3.36 -11.20 7.42
CA LYS A 125 4.45 -11.75 8.24
C LYS A 125 5.78 -10.98 8.16
N TYR A 126 5.88 -9.97 7.29
CA TYR A 126 7.12 -9.25 7.03
C TYR A 126 7.24 -8.02 7.93
N ASN A 127 7.41 -8.24 9.24
CA ASN A 127 7.70 -7.17 10.18
C ASN A 127 9.08 -7.37 10.79
N ILE A 128 9.94 -6.36 10.67
CA ILE A 128 11.34 -6.39 11.12
C ILE A 128 11.41 -6.23 12.66
N SER A 129 10.35 -5.66 13.26
CA SER A 129 10.24 -5.42 14.70
C SER A 129 9.04 -6.17 15.26
N ASN A 130 9.17 -6.68 16.49
CA ASN A 130 8.03 -7.18 17.26
C ASN A 130 7.36 -6.07 18.07
N LYS A 131 7.99 -4.90 18.23
CA LYS A 131 7.43 -3.78 19.00
C LYS A 131 6.66 -2.81 18.11
N HIS A 132 5.42 -2.52 18.49
CA HIS A 132 4.47 -1.67 17.76
C HIS A 132 3.71 -0.71 18.65
N TRP A 133 3.34 0.43 18.09
CA TRP A 133 2.48 1.42 18.71
C TRP A 133 1.02 0.99 18.59
N LEU A 134 0.36 0.80 19.72
CA LEU A 134 -1.06 0.44 19.81
C LEU A 134 -1.86 1.51 20.56
N ASP A 135 -3.06 1.79 20.09
CA ASP A 135 -4.09 2.57 20.77
C ASP A 135 -5.39 1.75 20.74
N SER A 136 -5.44 0.73 21.59
CA SER A 136 -6.55 -0.23 21.66
C SER A 136 -7.86 0.41 22.12
N SER A 137 -7.77 1.53 22.84
CA SER A 137 -8.91 2.20 23.49
C SER A 137 -9.35 3.46 22.74
N TYR A 138 -8.72 3.80 21.61
CA TYR A 138 -8.97 5.00 20.81
C TYR A 138 -8.87 6.30 21.63
N THR A 139 -7.94 6.35 22.58
CA THR A 139 -7.73 7.51 23.45
C THR A 139 -6.87 8.59 22.80
N GLY A 140 -6.24 8.27 21.67
CA GLY A 140 -5.20 9.08 21.05
C GLY A 140 -3.83 8.94 21.73
N GLN A 141 -3.71 8.07 22.74
CA GLN A 141 -2.45 7.77 23.41
C GLN A 141 -1.95 6.41 22.97
N ALA A 142 -0.92 6.41 22.13
CA ALA A 142 -0.29 5.19 21.67
C ALA A 142 0.73 4.67 22.68
N GLU A 143 0.68 3.36 22.95
CA GLU A 143 1.63 2.65 23.80
C GLU A 143 2.45 1.67 22.98
N LEU A 144 3.73 1.48 23.36
CA LEU A 144 4.60 0.53 22.68
C LEU A 144 4.40 -0.88 23.27
N VAL A 145 3.91 -1.80 22.44
CA VAL A 145 3.56 -3.18 22.81
C VAL A 145 4.40 -4.17 22.00
N ASP A 146 4.81 -5.27 22.62
CA ASP A 146 5.50 -6.38 21.96
C ASP A 146 4.48 -7.41 21.43
N CYS A 147 4.51 -7.68 20.12
CA CYS A 147 3.63 -8.58 19.39
C CYS A 147 4.28 -9.95 19.09
N SER A 148 5.40 -10.29 19.73
CA SER A 148 6.10 -11.58 19.55
C SER A 148 5.23 -12.81 19.87
N ASP A 149 4.29 -12.69 20.80
CA ASP A 149 3.40 -13.80 21.23
C ASP A 149 2.33 -14.19 20.19
N THR A 150 2.25 -13.48 19.05
CA THR A 150 1.35 -13.86 17.95
C THR A 150 1.92 -14.99 17.08
N VAL A 151 3.19 -15.36 17.27
CA VAL A 151 3.77 -16.57 16.69
C VAL A 151 3.46 -17.75 17.62
N LYS A 152 2.20 -18.23 17.61
CA LYS A 152 1.97 -19.61 18.04
C LYS A 152 2.66 -20.52 17.03
N GLY A 153 3.89 -20.91 17.36
CA GLY A 153 4.49 -22.11 16.82
C GLY A 153 3.61 -23.28 17.24
N GLU A 154 2.98 -23.91 16.25
CA GLU A 154 2.50 -25.28 16.39
C GLU A 154 3.55 -26.16 15.69
N CYS A 155 4.08 -27.13 16.44
CA CYS A 155 4.99 -28.16 15.95
C CYS A 155 4.33 -29.04 14.88
#